data_AF-A0A3M6T6X6-F1
#
_entry.id   AF-A0A3M6T6X6-F1
#
_cell.length_a   1.000
_cell.length_b   1.000
_cell.length_c   1.000
_cell.angle_alpha   90.00
_cell.angle_beta   90.00
_cell.angle_gamma   90.00
#
_symmetry.space_group_name_H-M   'P 1'
#
loop_
_entity.id
_entity.type
_entity.pdbx_description
1 polymer ?
#
loop_
_entity_poly.entity_id
_entity_poly.type
_entity_poly.pdbx_seq_one_letter_code
_entity_poly.pdbx_strand_id
1 'polypeptide(L)'
;MKSFIFVFVLGTCAQAWRWPWESKPEAPEWSQLSVTWGKFDKLPQDKDAAIKTGWTLTASCDAANYFAGNRYVLKGDTAVMLLFDSKGKIAGIQNGIPKSAVGDLRAPWIREGDNYVITAYFTDPETICSGPRPVTPYLGDQLLLQTGNKISNTMSIPFKQEDLAGTKWVRGGCFPSMGKSKSYLFYYFLYNQEEVHQPINFWGFSGRHYWYNISPDMDCRDFYPMFLLYNRDRLTGFGWVAIGNADSPRYEHPPAKRLGLGFFLSATKPKCIANLKSLTTQHVYLDKRPYLNFCFI
;
A
#
# COMPACT_ATOMS: atom_id res chain seq x y z
N MET A 1 25.68 49.29 -49.21
CA MET A 1 25.65 48.51 -47.96
C MET A 1 24.20 48.15 -47.67
N LYS A 2 23.85 46.85 -47.72
CA LYS A 2 22.50 46.34 -47.46
C LYS A 2 22.49 45.80 -46.03
N SER A 3 21.77 46.44 -45.12
CA SER A 3 21.55 45.92 -43.77
C SER A 3 20.30 45.04 -43.77
N PHE A 4 20.50 43.74 -43.58
CA PHE A 4 19.41 42.80 -43.28
C PHE A 4 19.07 42.90 -41.79
N ILE A 5 17.83 43.31 -41.49
CA ILE A 5 17.26 43.18 -40.14
C ILE A 5 16.76 41.73 -40.03
N PHE A 6 17.46 40.91 -39.25
CA PHE A 6 16.98 39.60 -38.84
C PHE A 6 16.02 39.78 -37.65
N VAL A 7 14.72 39.63 -37.89
CA VAL A 7 13.72 39.53 -36.83
C VAL A 7 13.81 38.12 -36.24
N PHE A 8 14.44 37.98 -35.07
CA PHE A 8 14.33 36.76 -34.27
C PHE A 8 12.93 36.70 -33.65
N VAL A 9 12.05 35.88 -34.23
CA VAL A 9 10.83 35.43 -33.57
C VAL A 9 11.25 34.41 -32.51
N LEU A 10 11.36 34.85 -31.25
CA LEU A 10 11.40 33.96 -30.09
C LEU A 10 10.01 33.33 -29.90
N GLY A 11 9.71 32.35 -30.76
CA GLY A 11 8.63 31.40 -30.50
C GLY A 11 9.05 30.53 -29.32
N THR A 12 8.31 30.64 -28.23
CA THR A 12 8.47 29.85 -27.01
C THR A 12 8.28 28.36 -27.29
N CYS A 13 9.35 27.70 -27.75
CA CYS A 13 9.46 26.24 -27.77
C CYS A 13 9.71 25.71 -26.35
N ALA A 14 8.82 26.02 -25.40
CA ALA A 14 8.94 25.61 -24.00
C ALA A 14 8.08 24.37 -23.66
N GLN A 15 7.59 23.62 -24.66
CA GLN A 15 6.71 22.47 -24.41
C GLN A 15 7.05 21.19 -25.22
N ALA A 16 8.11 21.18 -26.03
CA ALA A 16 8.33 20.08 -26.99
C ALA A 16 9.56 19.18 -26.72
N TRP A 17 10.17 19.26 -25.54
CA TRP A 17 11.28 18.38 -25.12
C TRP A 17 10.94 17.61 -23.83
N ARG A 18 9.70 17.13 -23.72
CA ARG A 18 9.39 16.06 -22.75
C ARG A 18 9.84 14.73 -23.33
N TRP A 19 10.93 14.24 -22.77
CA TRP A 19 11.59 12.98 -23.01
C TRP A 19 10.58 11.77 -23.09
N PRO A 20 10.69 10.84 -24.07
CA PRO A 20 9.70 9.78 -24.33
C PRO A 20 9.52 8.70 -23.25
N TRP A 21 10.20 8.80 -22.11
CA TRP A 21 10.20 7.78 -21.05
C TRP A 21 9.35 8.15 -19.84
N GLU A 22 8.74 9.32 -19.83
CA GLU A 22 7.83 9.74 -18.77
C GLU A 22 6.42 9.20 -19.05
N SER A 23 6.28 7.87 -19.06
CA SER A 23 4.95 7.25 -19.00
C SER A 23 4.38 7.56 -17.60
N LYS A 24 3.65 8.67 -17.48
CA LYS A 24 2.76 8.91 -16.34
C LYS A 24 1.51 8.07 -16.61
N PRO A 25 1.33 6.91 -15.95
CA PRO A 25 0.17 6.09 -16.25
C PRO A 25 -1.05 6.83 -15.70
N GLU A 26 -2.12 6.95 -16.48
CA GLU A 26 -3.39 7.48 -15.98
C GLU A 26 -4.20 6.44 -15.20
N ALA A 27 -3.73 5.18 -15.18
CA ALA A 27 -4.37 4.04 -14.55
C ALA A 27 -3.38 3.18 -13.75
N PRO A 28 -3.84 2.41 -12.75
CA PRO A 28 -2.98 1.50 -12.00
C PRO A 28 -2.53 0.29 -12.85
N GLU A 29 -1.26 -0.10 -12.73
CA GLU A 29 -0.67 -1.25 -13.43
C GLU A 29 -0.41 -2.43 -12.48
N TRP A 30 -1.37 -2.71 -11.60
CA TRP A 30 -1.21 -3.71 -10.55
C TRP A 30 -1.38 -5.12 -11.10
N SER A 31 -0.28 -5.86 -11.26
CA SER A 31 -0.27 -7.15 -11.96
C SER A 31 -0.25 -8.37 -11.03
N GLN A 32 0.11 -8.21 -9.76
CA GLN A 32 0.26 -9.32 -8.82
C GLN A 32 -0.16 -8.89 -7.42
N LEU A 33 -0.83 -9.76 -6.68
CA LEU A 33 -1.15 -9.53 -5.27
C LEU A 33 -0.26 -10.41 -4.40
N SER A 34 0.44 -9.81 -3.45
CA SER A 34 1.23 -10.56 -2.45
C SER A 34 1.24 -9.85 -1.10
N VAL A 35 1.55 -10.59 -0.05
CA VAL A 35 1.66 -10.07 1.32
C VAL A 35 2.96 -10.50 1.97
N THR A 36 3.20 -10.05 3.20
CA THR A 36 4.34 -10.43 4.03
C THR A 36 5.66 -9.85 3.52
N TRP A 37 6.22 -8.89 4.25
CA TRP A 37 7.52 -8.31 3.92
C TRP A 37 8.62 -9.38 3.82
N GLY A 38 9.41 -9.33 2.74
CA GLY A 38 10.57 -10.21 2.50
C GLY A 38 10.22 -11.60 1.94
N LYS A 39 9.12 -12.22 2.39
CA LYS A 39 8.63 -13.48 1.81
C LYS A 39 7.84 -13.27 0.52
N PHE A 40 7.06 -12.18 0.47
CA PHE A 40 6.20 -11.84 -0.67
C PHE A 40 5.27 -13.01 -1.04
N ASP A 41 4.55 -13.52 -0.05
CA ASP A 41 3.61 -14.63 -0.18
C ASP A 41 2.54 -14.26 -1.22
N LYS A 42 2.56 -14.93 -2.36
CA LYS A 42 1.64 -14.66 -3.47
C LYS A 42 0.23 -15.11 -3.12
N LEU A 43 -0.74 -14.27 -3.45
CA LEU A 43 -2.16 -14.52 -3.22
C LEU A 43 -2.86 -14.87 -4.53
N PRO A 44 -3.84 -15.78 -4.51
CA PRO A 44 -4.65 -16.10 -5.69
C PRO A 44 -5.47 -14.89 -6.13
N GLN A 45 -5.49 -14.62 -7.44
CA GLN A 45 -6.22 -13.50 -8.04
C GLN A 45 -7.55 -13.93 -8.67
N ASP A 46 -7.82 -15.24 -8.68
CA ASP A 46 -9.07 -15.85 -9.08
C ASP A 46 -9.54 -16.89 -8.05
N LYS A 47 -10.86 -17.03 -7.96
CA LYS A 47 -11.56 -17.88 -6.99
C LYS A 47 -11.16 -19.35 -7.13
N ASP A 48 -11.01 -19.84 -8.35
CA ASP A 48 -10.76 -21.25 -8.60
C ASP A 48 -9.34 -21.64 -8.14
N ALA A 49 -8.35 -20.78 -8.39
CA ALA A 49 -7.00 -20.90 -7.82
C ALA A 49 -7.00 -20.82 -6.29
N ALA A 50 -7.85 -19.96 -5.70
CA ALA A 50 -7.99 -19.87 -4.26
C ALA A 50 -8.54 -21.17 -3.65
N ILE A 51 -9.62 -21.70 -4.21
CA ILE A 51 -10.20 -22.99 -3.77
C ILE A 51 -9.15 -24.12 -3.91
N LYS A 52 -8.44 -24.18 -5.03
CA LYS A 52 -7.38 -25.18 -5.28
C LYS A 52 -6.25 -25.10 -4.25
N THR A 53 -6.00 -23.92 -3.68
CA THR A 53 -4.95 -23.69 -2.67
C THR A 53 -5.48 -23.73 -1.22
N GLY A 54 -6.73 -24.17 -1.03
CA GLY A 54 -7.32 -24.45 0.30
C GLY A 54 -8.04 -23.27 0.95
N TRP A 55 -8.34 -22.21 0.18
CA TRP A 55 -9.16 -21.11 0.67
C TRP A 55 -10.64 -21.51 0.70
N THR A 56 -11.33 -21.19 1.80
CA THR A 56 -12.74 -21.56 2.00
C THR A 56 -13.62 -20.32 2.07
N LEU A 57 -14.80 -20.39 1.44
CA LEU A 57 -15.82 -19.34 1.52
C LEU A 57 -16.31 -19.20 2.97
N THR A 58 -16.35 -17.97 3.48
CA THR A 58 -16.82 -17.64 4.83
C THR A 58 -17.97 -16.64 4.85
N ALA A 59 -18.14 -15.86 3.78
CA ALA A 59 -19.28 -14.99 3.56
C ALA A 59 -19.51 -14.85 2.05
N SER A 60 -20.75 -14.95 1.60
CA SER A 60 -21.13 -14.80 0.19
C SER A 60 -21.70 -13.40 -0.08
N CYS A 61 -21.70 -13.00 -1.35
CA CYS A 61 -22.39 -11.80 -1.82
C CYS A 61 -23.89 -11.77 -1.49
N ASP A 62 -24.54 -12.92 -1.35
CA ASP A 62 -25.96 -13.03 -1.04
C ASP A 62 -26.28 -12.79 0.45
N ALA A 63 -25.26 -12.75 1.30
CA ALA A 63 -25.42 -12.48 2.73
C ALA A 63 -25.45 -10.97 3.02
N ALA A 64 -26.13 -10.58 4.09
CA ALA A 64 -26.18 -9.20 4.58
C ALA A 64 -24.85 -8.80 5.25
N ASN A 65 -23.83 -8.53 4.43
CA ASN A 65 -22.51 -8.12 4.88
C ASN A 65 -22.35 -6.58 4.89
N TYR A 66 -21.48 -6.06 5.77
CA TYR A 66 -21.07 -4.65 5.72
C TYR A 66 -20.04 -4.35 4.62
N PHE A 67 -19.53 -5.39 3.97
CA PHE A 67 -18.53 -5.34 2.90
C PHE A 67 -19.09 -6.01 1.64
N ALA A 68 -18.49 -5.74 0.49
CA ALA A 68 -18.88 -6.34 -0.78
C ALA A 68 -17.92 -7.48 -1.19
N GLY A 69 -18.46 -8.57 -1.73
CA GLY A 69 -17.69 -9.68 -2.29
C GLY A 69 -17.84 -11.00 -1.56
N ASN A 70 -17.48 -12.07 -2.26
CA ASN A 70 -17.38 -13.41 -1.70
C ASN A 70 -16.06 -13.52 -0.94
N ARG A 71 -16.13 -13.65 0.39
CA ARG A 71 -14.97 -13.67 1.27
C ARG A 71 -14.42 -15.07 1.47
N TYR A 72 -13.13 -15.22 1.22
CA TYR A 72 -12.40 -16.47 1.39
C TYR A 72 -11.29 -16.33 2.42
N VAL A 73 -11.13 -17.36 3.26
CA VAL A 73 -10.14 -17.42 4.34
C VAL A 73 -9.30 -18.69 4.19
N LEU A 74 -7.99 -18.59 4.34
CA LEU A 74 -7.09 -19.76 4.24
C LEU A 74 -6.91 -20.40 5.61
N LYS A 75 -7.43 -21.62 5.78
CA LYS A 75 -7.27 -22.43 7.01
C LYS A 75 -7.68 -21.69 8.30
N GLY A 76 -8.69 -20.83 8.22
CA GLY A 76 -9.21 -20.06 9.36
C GLY A 76 -8.34 -18.87 9.80
N ASP A 77 -7.19 -18.62 9.17
CA ASP A 77 -6.36 -17.45 9.50
C ASP A 77 -6.93 -16.18 8.86
N THR A 78 -7.50 -15.31 9.69
CA THR A 78 -8.13 -14.04 9.29
C THR A 78 -7.15 -12.90 9.03
N ALA A 79 -5.85 -13.10 9.24
CA ALA A 79 -4.85 -12.07 8.95
C ALA A 79 -4.89 -11.66 7.46
N VAL A 80 -5.30 -12.54 6.55
CA VAL A 80 -5.61 -12.18 5.17
C VAL A 80 -6.91 -12.85 4.76
N MET A 81 -7.87 -12.05 4.29
CA MET A 81 -9.11 -12.55 3.71
C MET A 81 -9.28 -11.94 2.33
N LEU A 82 -9.60 -12.77 1.34
CA LEU A 82 -9.73 -12.35 -0.06
C LEU A 82 -11.19 -12.11 -0.39
N LEU A 83 -11.48 -11.04 -1.12
CA LEU A 83 -12.81 -10.73 -1.61
C LEU A 83 -12.83 -10.95 -3.13
N PHE A 84 -13.63 -11.89 -3.60
CA PHE A 84 -13.85 -12.12 -5.03
C PHE A 84 -15.20 -11.55 -5.46
N ASP A 85 -15.25 -11.00 -6.68
CA ASP A 85 -16.50 -10.58 -7.30
C ASP A 85 -17.39 -11.78 -7.67
N SER A 86 -18.59 -11.49 -8.17
CA SER A 86 -19.56 -12.49 -8.64
C SER A 86 -19.04 -13.37 -9.78
N LYS A 87 -18.00 -12.92 -10.51
CA LYS A 87 -17.33 -13.66 -11.59
C LYS A 87 -16.10 -14.42 -11.10
N GLY A 88 -15.78 -14.37 -9.80
CA GLY A 88 -14.66 -15.07 -9.20
C GLY A 88 -13.30 -14.40 -9.44
N LYS A 89 -13.25 -13.10 -9.79
CA LYS A 89 -12.00 -12.34 -9.89
C LYS A 89 -11.77 -11.53 -8.62
N ILE A 90 -10.50 -11.38 -8.22
CA ILE A 90 -10.15 -10.66 -6.99
C ILE A 90 -10.66 -9.21 -7.08
N ALA A 91 -11.37 -8.76 -6.06
CA ALA A 91 -12.03 -7.47 -6.01
C ALA A 91 -11.61 -6.64 -4.78
N GLY A 92 -11.03 -7.30 -3.77
CA GLY A 92 -10.51 -6.63 -2.58
C GLY A 92 -9.78 -7.58 -1.65
N ILE A 93 -9.30 -7.03 -0.56
CA ILE A 93 -8.57 -7.73 0.50
C ILE A 93 -8.96 -7.14 1.86
N GLN A 94 -9.02 -8.01 2.86
CA GLN A 94 -9.26 -7.62 4.24
C GLN A 94 -8.15 -8.12 5.15
N ASN A 95 -7.97 -7.41 6.26
CA ASN A 95 -7.16 -7.85 7.39
C ASN A 95 -8.06 -7.94 8.62
N GLY A 96 -8.07 -9.12 9.26
CA GLY A 96 -8.78 -9.36 10.51
C GLY A 96 -7.80 -9.54 11.64
N ILE A 97 -7.81 -8.63 12.61
CA ILE A 97 -6.93 -8.64 13.77
C ILE A 97 -7.71 -9.02 15.06
N PRO A 98 -7.24 -10.00 15.85
CA PRO A 98 -7.92 -10.40 17.07
C PRO A 98 -8.02 -9.27 18.10
N LYS A 99 -9.20 -9.05 18.67
CA LYS A 99 -9.43 -8.06 19.74
C LYS A 99 -8.55 -8.29 20.96
N SER A 100 -8.21 -9.55 21.25
CA SER A 100 -7.33 -9.92 22.36
C SER A 100 -5.87 -9.49 22.17
N ALA A 101 -5.47 -9.19 20.94
CA ALA A 101 -4.09 -8.83 20.59
C ALA A 101 -3.83 -7.31 20.55
N VAL A 102 -4.89 -6.50 20.58
CA VAL A 102 -4.85 -5.04 20.39
C VAL A 102 -5.74 -4.34 21.42
N GLY A 103 -5.56 -3.03 21.58
CA GLY A 103 -6.51 -2.20 22.32
C GLY A 103 -7.80 -1.94 21.54
N ASP A 104 -8.69 -1.12 22.09
CA ASP A 104 -9.88 -0.68 21.37
C ASP A 104 -9.51 0.10 20.10
N LEU A 105 -9.79 -0.50 18.95
CA LEU A 105 -9.58 0.12 17.65
C LEU A 105 -10.81 0.92 17.20
N ARG A 106 -10.55 2.07 16.58
CA ARG A 106 -11.55 2.97 15.97
C ARG A 106 -11.68 2.71 14.48
N ALA A 107 -12.67 3.35 13.84
CA ALA A 107 -12.78 3.40 12.38
C ALA A 107 -11.41 3.77 11.76
N PRO A 108 -11.02 3.15 10.62
CA PRO A 108 -11.79 2.27 9.75
C PRO A 108 -11.95 0.81 10.21
N TRP A 109 -11.44 0.42 11.39
CA TRP A 109 -11.65 -0.94 11.90
C TRP A 109 -13.12 -1.19 12.27
N ILE A 110 -13.68 -2.28 11.74
CA ILE A 110 -15.05 -2.71 11.97
C ILE A 110 -15.03 -3.93 12.90
N ARG A 111 -15.85 -3.91 13.95
CA ARG A 111 -15.97 -5.05 14.87
C ARG A 111 -16.73 -6.19 14.18
N GLU A 112 -16.14 -7.38 14.12
CA GLU A 112 -16.77 -8.59 13.60
C GLU A 112 -16.39 -9.79 14.49
N GLY A 113 -17.35 -10.34 15.24
CA GLY A 113 -17.08 -11.42 16.19
C GLY A 113 -15.98 -11.02 17.18
N ASP A 114 -14.92 -11.83 17.28
CA ASP A 114 -13.74 -11.56 18.13
C ASP A 114 -12.61 -10.79 17.43
N ASN A 115 -12.85 -10.29 16.22
CA ASN A 115 -11.89 -9.56 15.42
C ASN A 115 -12.30 -8.10 15.18
N TYR A 116 -11.30 -7.29 14.85
CA TYR A 116 -11.47 -6.06 14.08
C TYR A 116 -11.08 -6.33 12.63
N VAL A 117 -11.87 -5.83 11.68
CA VAL A 117 -11.66 -6.04 10.25
C VAL A 117 -11.53 -4.69 9.54
N ILE A 118 -10.54 -4.58 8.65
CA ILE A 118 -10.37 -3.45 7.73
C ILE A 118 -10.41 -3.98 6.30
N THR A 119 -10.96 -3.19 5.37
CA THR A 119 -11.20 -3.62 3.98
C THR A 119 -10.63 -2.62 2.99
N ALA A 120 -9.88 -3.12 2.00
CA ALA A 120 -9.58 -2.38 0.77
C ALA A 120 -10.18 -3.07 -0.44
N TYR A 121 -10.71 -2.29 -1.37
CA TYR A 121 -11.21 -2.74 -2.66
C TYR A 121 -10.29 -2.31 -3.79
N PHE A 122 -10.16 -3.17 -4.79
CA PHE A 122 -9.43 -2.90 -6.04
C PHE A 122 -10.35 -2.39 -7.16
N THR A 123 -11.65 -2.33 -6.90
CA THR A 123 -12.65 -1.83 -7.84
C THR A 123 -13.84 -1.26 -7.07
N ASP A 124 -14.88 -0.80 -7.77
CA ASP A 124 -16.05 -0.21 -7.12
C ASP A 124 -16.85 -1.26 -6.32
N PRO A 125 -16.95 -1.14 -4.98
CA PRO A 125 -17.66 -2.10 -4.16
C PRO A 125 -19.15 -2.24 -4.50
N GLU A 126 -19.79 -1.22 -5.07
CA GLU A 126 -21.21 -1.31 -5.46
C GLU A 126 -21.45 -2.30 -6.61
N THR A 127 -20.41 -2.58 -7.41
CA THR A 127 -20.49 -3.48 -8.57
C THR A 127 -19.97 -4.90 -8.30
N ILE A 128 -19.28 -5.14 -7.17
CA ILE A 128 -18.59 -6.42 -6.91
C ILE A 128 -19.54 -7.62 -6.94
N CYS A 129 -20.76 -7.47 -6.41
CA CYS A 129 -21.68 -8.61 -6.25
C CYS A 129 -22.68 -8.79 -7.40
N SER A 130 -22.94 -7.76 -8.21
CA SER A 130 -24.01 -7.79 -9.22
C SER A 130 -23.71 -7.00 -10.49
N GLY A 131 -22.65 -6.21 -10.52
CA GLY A 131 -22.36 -5.25 -11.57
C GLY A 131 -21.32 -5.72 -12.60
N PRO A 132 -21.12 -4.92 -13.66
CA PRO A 132 -20.02 -5.12 -14.58
C PRO A 132 -18.69 -4.79 -13.90
N ARG A 133 -17.65 -5.56 -14.22
CA ARG A 133 -16.28 -5.25 -13.84
C ARG A 133 -15.61 -4.46 -14.96
N PRO A 134 -14.83 -3.40 -14.66
CA PRO A 134 -13.99 -2.75 -15.64
C PRO A 134 -13.07 -3.76 -16.36
N VAL A 135 -12.94 -3.63 -17.68
CA VAL A 135 -12.08 -4.50 -18.48
C VAL A 135 -10.64 -4.01 -18.34
N THR A 136 -9.86 -4.71 -17.51
CA THR A 136 -8.45 -4.40 -17.26
C THR A 136 -7.63 -5.69 -17.13
N PRO A 137 -6.38 -5.73 -17.63
CA PRO A 137 -5.47 -6.85 -17.37
C PRO A 137 -4.90 -6.83 -15.94
N TYR A 138 -5.17 -5.76 -15.17
CA TYR A 138 -4.66 -5.56 -13.82
C TYR A 138 -5.67 -6.04 -12.76
N LEU A 139 -5.20 -6.09 -11.50
CA LEU A 139 -5.99 -6.45 -10.32
C LEU A 139 -7.27 -5.63 -10.21
N GLY A 140 -7.27 -4.40 -10.71
CA GLY A 140 -8.35 -3.46 -10.56
C GLY A 140 -8.03 -2.13 -11.20
N ASP A 141 -8.96 -1.20 -11.07
CA ASP A 141 -8.91 0.16 -11.63
C ASP A 141 -8.79 1.23 -10.55
N GLN A 142 -9.02 0.87 -9.28
CA GLN A 142 -8.89 1.79 -8.16
C GLN A 142 -8.51 1.13 -6.84
N LEU A 143 -8.01 1.90 -5.87
CA LEU A 143 -7.83 1.42 -4.50
C LEU A 143 -8.69 2.25 -3.57
N LEU A 144 -9.69 1.60 -2.97
CA LEU A 144 -10.64 2.22 -2.06
C LEU A 144 -10.52 1.59 -0.68
N LEU A 145 -10.25 2.39 0.34
CA LEU A 145 -10.30 1.94 1.73
C LEU A 145 -11.72 2.12 2.26
N GLN A 146 -12.34 1.07 2.78
CA GLN A 146 -13.63 1.20 3.47
C GLN A 146 -13.43 1.89 4.83
N THR A 147 -14.12 3.02 5.04
CA THR A 147 -13.96 3.87 6.23
C THR A 147 -15.09 3.76 7.24
N GLY A 148 -16.17 3.05 6.90
CA GLY A 148 -17.30 2.83 7.80
C GLY A 148 -18.04 1.52 7.54
N ASN A 149 -19.18 1.33 8.20
CA ASN A 149 -19.98 0.10 8.15
C ASN A 149 -20.85 -0.06 6.89
N LYS A 150 -20.64 0.75 5.86
CA LYS A 150 -21.34 0.68 4.58
C LYS A 150 -20.32 0.56 3.46
N ILE A 151 -20.66 -0.19 2.42
CA ILE A 151 -19.80 -0.40 1.24
C ILE A 151 -19.47 0.89 0.49
N SER A 152 -20.36 1.88 0.53
CA SER A 152 -20.18 3.19 -0.12
C SER A 152 -19.30 4.15 0.69
N ASN A 153 -19.08 3.88 1.98
CA ASN A 153 -18.22 4.71 2.82
C ASN A 153 -16.76 4.35 2.53
N THR A 154 -16.16 5.02 1.55
CA THR A 154 -14.81 4.74 1.10
C THR A 154 -13.93 5.99 1.05
N MET A 155 -12.62 5.78 1.11
CA MET A 155 -11.58 6.77 0.83
C MET A 155 -10.79 6.30 -0.38
N SER A 156 -10.76 7.10 -1.44
CA SER A 156 -9.93 6.83 -2.61
C SER A 156 -8.46 7.08 -2.34
N ILE A 157 -7.61 6.16 -2.79
CA ILE A 157 -6.16 6.23 -2.66
C ILE A 157 -5.55 6.60 -4.00
N PRO A 158 -4.82 7.73 -4.11
CA PRO A 158 -4.24 8.16 -5.38
C PRO A 158 -3.18 7.19 -5.93
N PHE A 159 -3.14 6.94 -7.23
CA PHE A 159 -2.11 6.05 -7.82
C PHE A 159 -0.79 6.77 -8.07
N LYS A 160 -0.84 8.09 -8.29
CA LYS A 160 0.34 8.91 -8.50
C LYS A 160 0.75 9.58 -7.20
N GLN A 161 2.04 9.64 -6.95
CA GLN A 161 2.57 10.26 -5.74
C GLN A 161 2.35 11.79 -5.74
N GLU A 162 2.34 12.42 -6.92
CA GLU A 162 2.06 13.86 -7.06
C GLU A 162 0.66 14.25 -6.57
N ASP A 163 -0.31 13.34 -6.72
CA ASP A 163 -1.70 13.53 -6.29
C ASP A 163 -1.87 13.45 -4.75
N LEU A 164 -0.80 13.12 -4.01
CA LEU A 164 -0.80 13.22 -2.55
C LEU A 164 -0.63 14.67 -2.06
N ALA A 165 -0.16 15.58 -2.93
CA ALA A 165 0.01 16.99 -2.57
C ALA A 165 -1.33 17.61 -2.15
N GLY A 166 -1.36 18.29 -0.99
CA GLY A 166 -2.57 18.88 -0.44
C GLY A 166 -3.52 17.89 0.26
N THR A 167 -3.20 16.60 0.25
CA THR A 167 -3.94 15.58 1.03
C THR A 167 -3.39 15.46 2.46
N LYS A 168 -4.04 14.62 3.28
CA LYS A 168 -3.56 14.28 4.63
C LYS A 168 -2.45 13.22 4.64
N TRP A 169 -2.01 12.71 3.49
CA TRP A 169 -0.92 11.73 3.44
C TRP A 169 0.43 12.40 3.65
N VAL A 170 1.11 12.01 4.72
CA VAL A 170 2.38 12.58 5.15
C VAL A 170 3.52 11.64 4.79
N ARG A 171 4.58 12.16 4.17
CA ARG A 171 5.77 11.37 3.82
C ARG A 171 6.39 10.76 5.09
N GLY A 172 6.57 9.44 5.06
CA GLY A 172 7.29 8.66 6.05
C GLY A 172 8.77 8.55 5.74
N GLY A 173 9.49 7.82 6.59
CA GLY A 173 10.89 7.51 6.35
C GLY A 173 11.08 6.29 5.44
N CYS A 174 12.34 5.96 5.17
CA CYS A 174 12.76 4.78 4.43
C CYS A 174 13.41 3.78 5.40
N PHE A 175 13.07 2.49 5.30
CA PHE A 175 13.68 1.46 6.14
C PHE A 175 14.27 0.30 5.33
N PRO A 176 15.52 -0.13 5.64
CA PRO A 176 16.17 -1.22 4.92
C PRO A 176 15.62 -2.62 5.25
N SER A 177 14.97 -2.81 6.41
CA SER A 177 14.48 -4.12 6.85
C SER A 177 13.46 -4.05 8.00
N MET A 178 12.48 -4.96 8.03
CA MET A 178 11.50 -5.11 9.13
C MET A 178 11.97 -5.98 10.32
N GLY A 179 13.20 -6.50 10.32
CA GLY A 179 13.75 -7.34 11.41
C GLY A 179 14.20 -8.72 10.94
N LYS A 180 15.22 -9.28 11.64
CA LYS A 180 16.08 -10.43 11.25
C LYS A 180 16.48 -10.47 9.77
N SER A 181 17.19 -9.44 9.32
CA SER A 181 18.24 -9.64 8.32
C SER A 181 19.48 -8.88 8.79
N LYS A 182 20.61 -9.59 8.88
CA LYS A 182 21.92 -8.96 9.01
C LYS A 182 22.01 -7.93 7.89
N SER A 183 22.46 -6.72 8.20
CA SER A 183 22.69 -5.67 7.21
C SER A 183 23.56 -6.21 6.06
N TYR A 184 22.93 -6.68 4.99
CA TYR A 184 23.62 -6.82 3.72
C TYR A 184 23.64 -5.42 3.13
N LEU A 185 24.77 -4.72 3.33
CA LEU A 185 25.14 -3.63 2.44
C LEU A 185 25.20 -4.22 1.04
N PHE A 186 24.15 -4.01 0.25
CA PHE A 186 24.25 -4.21 -1.19
C PHE A 186 24.93 -2.97 -1.76
N TYR A 187 26.27 -2.95 -1.72
CA TYR A 187 27.04 -2.10 -2.62
C TYR A 187 26.89 -2.69 -4.02
N TYR A 188 25.94 -2.19 -4.81
CA TYR A 188 26.01 -2.40 -6.25
C TYR A 188 27.03 -1.43 -6.82
N PHE A 189 28.19 -1.96 -7.17
CA PHE A 189 29.12 -1.38 -8.14
C PHE A 189 28.39 -1.24 -9.48
N LEU A 190 27.92 -0.04 -9.83
CA LEU A 190 27.68 0.32 -11.22
C LEU A 190 28.93 1.02 -11.73
N TYR A 191 29.79 0.22 -12.37
CA TYR A 191 30.98 0.67 -13.07
C TYR A 191 30.56 1.07 -14.49
N ASN A 192 30.45 2.38 -14.79
CA ASN A 192 31.18 3.02 -15.89
C ASN A 192 30.74 4.47 -16.13
N GLN A 193 31.78 5.31 -16.22
CA GLN A 193 31.92 6.64 -16.82
C GLN A 193 31.12 7.83 -16.25
N GLU A 194 31.89 8.65 -15.53
CA GLU A 194 31.94 10.12 -15.59
C GLU A 194 30.60 10.85 -15.71
N GLU A 195 29.93 11.07 -14.58
CA GLU A 195 29.29 12.35 -14.27
C GLU A 195 29.00 12.43 -12.76
N VAL A 196 29.27 13.61 -12.19
CA VAL A 196 29.12 13.89 -10.75
C VAL A 196 27.64 13.87 -10.40
N HIS A 197 27.16 12.78 -9.79
CA HIS A 197 25.84 12.74 -9.18
C HIS A 197 25.92 12.38 -7.71
N GLN A 198 25.17 13.15 -6.92
CA GLN A 198 25.09 13.08 -5.48
C GLN A 198 24.86 11.64 -4.99
N PRO A 199 25.39 11.25 -3.81
CA PRO A 199 25.23 9.90 -3.30
C PRO A 199 23.73 9.59 -3.11
N ILE A 200 23.17 8.81 -4.03
CA ILE A 200 21.81 8.27 -3.92
C ILE A 200 21.87 7.21 -2.81
N ASN A 201 21.50 7.66 -1.63
CA ASN A 201 21.41 6.87 -0.43
C ASN A 201 20.27 5.85 -0.59
N PHE A 202 20.62 4.60 -0.93
CA PHE A 202 19.71 3.48 -1.13
C PHE A 202 19.28 2.90 0.24
N TRP A 203 18.04 3.15 0.67
CA TRP A 203 17.57 2.69 1.98
C TRP A 203 16.24 1.93 1.88
N GLY A 204 16.25 0.74 1.26
CA GLY A 204 15.30 -0.33 1.58
C GLY A 204 14.29 -0.77 0.52
N PHE A 205 13.75 -1.97 0.78
CA PHE A 205 13.02 -2.83 -0.16
C PHE A 205 11.49 -2.81 0.06
N SER A 206 10.90 -1.62 0.15
CA SER A 206 9.47 -1.49 0.42
C SER A 206 8.81 -0.27 -0.23
N GLY A 207 9.56 0.51 -1.03
CA GLY A 207 9.09 1.81 -1.52
C GLY A 207 9.00 2.89 -0.43
N ARG A 208 8.63 4.09 -0.85
CA ARG A 208 8.42 5.29 -0.04
C ARG A 208 7.10 5.19 0.71
N HIS A 209 7.18 5.26 2.03
CA HIS A 209 6.02 5.18 2.91
C HIS A 209 5.30 6.54 2.98
N TYR A 210 3.98 6.49 3.00
CA TYR A 210 3.13 7.63 3.36
C TYR A 210 2.13 7.21 4.44
N TRP A 211 2.04 8.01 5.48
CA TRP A 211 1.20 7.77 6.66
C TRP A 211 0.05 8.77 6.68
N TYR A 212 -1.15 8.33 7.03
CA TYR A 212 -2.30 9.22 7.02
C TYR A 212 -2.34 10.10 8.29
N ASN A 213 -2.34 11.42 8.10
CA ASN A 213 -2.60 12.44 9.10
C ASN A 213 -1.75 12.34 10.39
N ILE A 214 -0.50 11.89 10.27
CA ILE A 214 0.40 11.79 11.42
C ILE A 214 0.99 13.16 11.77
N SER A 215 1.18 13.40 13.07
CA SER A 215 1.90 14.56 13.58
C SER A 215 2.61 14.23 14.89
N PRO A 216 3.61 15.03 15.33
CA PRO A 216 4.33 14.77 16.57
C PRO A 216 3.44 14.71 17.82
N ASP A 217 2.37 15.50 17.86
CA ASP A 217 1.53 15.70 19.04
C ASP A 217 0.16 15.00 18.94
N MET A 218 -0.01 14.07 17.98
CA MET A 218 -1.26 13.31 17.84
C MET A 218 -1.50 12.33 19.01
N ASP A 219 -2.77 12.04 19.31
CA ASP A 219 -3.15 10.93 20.17
C ASP A 219 -2.87 9.60 19.45
N CYS A 220 -2.23 8.66 20.12
CA CYS A 220 -1.94 7.34 19.57
C CYS A 220 -3.20 6.53 19.22
N ARG A 221 -4.34 6.84 19.83
CA ARG A 221 -5.64 6.26 19.49
C ARG A 221 -6.18 6.74 18.16
N ASP A 222 -5.65 7.85 17.63
CA ASP A 222 -6.00 8.41 16.33
C ASP A 222 -4.98 7.99 15.25
N PHE A 223 -4.04 7.11 15.58
CA PHE A 223 -3.10 6.56 14.61
C PHE A 223 -3.85 5.75 13.54
N TYR A 224 -3.82 6.27 12.31
CA TYR A 224 -4.61 5.70 11.23
C TYR A 224 -4.02 4.36 10.78
N PRO A 225 -4.85 3.31 10.59
CA PRO A 225 -4.37 1.95 10.44
C PRO A 225 -3.95 1.57 9.00
N MET A 226 -3.49 2.54 8.22
CA MET A 226 -3.03 2.31 6.86
C MET A 226 -1.84 3.20 6.50
N PHE A 227 -0.87 2.62 5.79
CA PHE A 227 0.21 3.35 5.12
C PHE A 227 0.26 2.97 3.64
N LEU A 228 0.75 3.88 2.79
CA LEU A 228 0.90 3.67 1.35
C LEU A 228 2.35 3.47 0.96
N LEU A 229 2.59 2.71 -0.11
CA LEU A 229 3.91 2.43 -0.65
C LEU A 229 4.01 2.93 -2.09
N TYR A 230 4.88 3.91 -2.33
CA TYR A 230 5.17 4.41 -3.66
C TYR A 230 6.57 4.02 -4.12
N ASN A 231 6.69 3.67 -5.39
CA ASN A 231 7.97 3.42 -6.04
C ASN A 231 7.94 4.11 -7.41
N ARG A 232 8.96 4.90 -7.73
CA ARG A 232 9.02 5.71 -8.97
C ARG A 232 7.72 6.48 -9.21
N ASP A 233 7.27 7.18 -8.17
CA ASP A 233 6.06 8.01 -8.14
C ASP A 233 4.73 7.30 -8.42
N ARG A 234 4.70 5.96 -8.36
CA ARG A 234 3.50 5.13 -8.54
C ARG A 234 3.19 4.30 -7.29
N LEU A 235 1.91 4.13 -6.98
CA LEU A 235 1.45 3.26 -5.90
C LEU A 235 1.73 1.79 -6.25
N THR A 236 2.57 1.15 -5.45
CA THR A 236 3.01 -0.25 -5.62
C THR A 236 2.53 -1.17 -4.51
N GLY A 237 1.97 -0.59 -3.45
CA GLY A 237 1.40 -1.34 -2.34
C GLY A 237 0.88 -0.41 -1.25
N PHE A 238 0.45 -1.04 -0.18
CA PHE A 238 0.04 -0.38 1.05
C PHE A 238 0.29 -1.35 2.20
N GLY A 239 -0.04 -0.96 3.42
CA GLY A 239 -0.07 -1.92 4.51
C GLY A 239 -0.99 -1.49 5.63
N TRP A 240 -1.33 -2.50 6.42
CA TRP A 240 -2.14 -2.38 7.62
C TRP A 240 -1.24 -2.20 8.83
N VAL A 241 -1.73 -1.45 9.81
CA VAL A 241 -0.99 -1.24 11.05
C VAL A 241 -1.94 -1.16 12.23
N ALA A 242 -1.56 -1.84 13.31
CA ALA A 242 -2.26 -1.78 14.58
C ALA A 242 -1.26 -1.80 15.74
N ILE A 243 -1.53 -1.01 16.77
CA ILE A 243 -0.77 -1.03 18.01
C ILE A 243 -1.18 -2.26 18.81
N GLY A 244 -0.26 -3.20 18.98
CA GLY A 244 -0.52 -4.50 19.58
C GLY A 244 0.33 -5.61 18.96
N ASN A 245 0.08 -6.84 19.39
CA ASN A 245 0.87 -8.01 19.01
C ASN A 245 -0.05 -9.17 18.61
N ALA A 246 -0.50 -9.18 17.35
CA ALA A 246 -1.33 -10.25 16.81
C ALA A 246 -0.46 -11.34 16.19
N ASP A 247 -0.79 -12.60 16.49
CA ASP A 247 -0.05 -13.75 15.97
C ASP A 247 -0.62 -14.22 14.63
N SER A 248 0.24 -14.29 13.61
CA SER A 248 0.00 -14.95 12.34
C SER A 248 1.33 -15.00 11.58
N PRO A 249 1.61 -16.05 10.78
CA PRO A 249 2.75 -16.06 9.87
C PRO A 249 2.71 -14.95 8.80
N ARG A 250 1.58 -14.25 8.65
CA ARG A 250 1.36 -13.14 7.71
C ARG A 250 1.44 -11.75 8.35
N TYR A 251 1.62 -11.68 9.65
CA TYR A 251 1.89 -10.42 10.34
C TYR A 251 3.39 -10.20 10.46
N GLU A 252 3.80 -8.94 10.40
CA GLU A 252 5.16 -8.53 10.70
C GLU A 252 5.19 -7.69 11.98
N HIS A 253 6.25 -7.91 12.77
CA HIS A 253 6.46 -7.21 14.03
C HIS A 253 7.78 -6.43 13.98
N PRO A 254 7.76 -5.18 13.51
CA PRO A 254 8.96 -4.36 13.50
C PRO A 254 9.47 -4.16 14.94
N PRO A 255 10.77 -4.36 15.20
CA PRO A 255 11.31 -4.16 16.53
C PRO A 255 11.22 -2.67 16.92
N ALA A 256 10.94 -2.39 18.21
CA ALA A 256 10.72 -1.03 18.71
C ALA A 256 11.83 -0.02 18.32
N LYS A 257 13.09 -0.46 18.28
CA LYS A 257 14.23 0.36 17.84
C LYS A 257 14.10 0.88 16.40
N ARG A 258 13.46 0.12 15.50
CA ARG A 258 13.20 0.52 14.10
C ARG A 258 12.01 1.48 14.00
N LEU A 259 10.99 1.33 14.85
CA LEU A 259 9.91 2.31 14.95
C LEU A 259 10.44 3.70 15.37
N GLY A 260 11.47 3.71 16.21
CA GLY A 260 12.17 4.93 16.62
C GLY A 260 13.10 5.55 15.56
N LEU A 261 13.58 4.77 14.58
CA LEU A 261 14.63 5.14 13.64
C LEU A 261 14.24 4.79 12.19
N GLY A 262 13.82 5.79 11.41
CA GLY A 262 13.66 5.67 9.95
C GLY A 262 12.26 5.27 9.46
N PHE A 263 11.32 4.93 10.34
CA PHE A 263 9.93 4.64 9.94
C PHE A 263 9.12 5.93 9.65
N PHE A 264 9.42 6.98 10.43
CA PHE A 264 8.85 8.32 10.28
C PHE A 264 9.97 9.34 10.04
N LEU A 265 9.65 10.43 9.34
CA LEU A 265 10.54 11.59 9.28
C LEU A 265 10.54 12.29 10.64
N SER A 266 11.69 12.83 11.05
CA SER A 266 11.83 13.47 12.37
C SER A 266 10.81 14.58 12.62
N ALA A 267 10.41 15.32 11.58
CA ALA A 267 9.45 16.42 11.67
C ALA A 267 8.00 15.97 11.91
N THR A 268 7.64 14.73 11.53
CA THR A 268 6.25 14.24 11.54
C THR A 268 6.06 13.02 12.43
N LYS A 269 7.15 12.51 13.03
CA LYS A 269 7.18 11.34 13.90
C LYS A 269 6.28 11.53 15.13
N PRO A 270 5.22 10.71 15.29
CA PRO A 270 4.38 10.76 16.48
C PRO A 270 5.19 10.42 17.74
N LYS A 271 5.15 11.31 18.75
CA LYS A 271 5.86 11.11 20.02
C LYS A 271 5.37 9.86 20.75
N CYS A 272 4.08 9.56 20.61
CA CYS A 272 3.43 8.44 21.28
C CYS A 272 3.94 7.06 20.77
N ILE A 273 4.53 6.99 19.57
CA ILE A 273 5.06 5.75 18.99
C ILE A 273 6.40 5.34 19.61
N ALA A 274 7.15 6.29 20.18
CA ALA A 274 8.50 6.03 20.71
C ALA A 274 8.54 4.99 21.85
N ASN A 275 7.43 4.82 22.56
CA ASN A 275 7.31 3.91 23.71
C ASN A 275 6.42 2.68 23.45
N LEU A 276 6.07 2.41 22.20
CA LEU A 276 5.23 1.25 21.89
C LEU A 276 5.98 -0.06 22.14
N LYS A 277 5.33 -0.96 22.88
CA LYS A 277 5.86 -2.30 23.18
C LYS A 277 5.84 -3.21 21.96
N SER A 278 4.76 -3.15 21.16
CA SER A 278 4.62 -3.91 19.93
C SER A 278 3.77 -3.17 18.91
N LEU A 279 4.07 -3.41 17.64
CA LEU A 279 3.31 -2.99 16.49
C LEU A 279 3.08 -4.23 15.61
N THR A 280 1.87 -4.41 15.14
CA THR A 280 1.52 -5.42 14.15
C THR A 280 1.35 -4.70 12.82
N THR A 281 2.11 -5.11 11.81
CA THR A 281 1.94 -4.64 10.44
C THR A 281 1.63 -5.79 9.50
N GLN A 282 1.05 -5.46 8.35
CA GLN A 282 0.99 -6.38 7.22
C GLN A 282 1.17 -5.58 5.94
N HIS A 283 2.20 -5.90 5.18
CA HIS A 283 2.40 -5.29 3.86
C HIS A 283 1.56 -6.01 2.81
N VAL A 284 0.97 -5.24 1.89
CA VAL A 284 0.25 -5.70 0.71
C VAL A 284 0.91 -5.08 -0.52
N TYR A 285 1.39 -5.92 -1.42
CA TYR A 285 2.07 -5.50 -2.65
C TYR A 285 1.20 -5.80 -3.87
N LEU A 286 1.22 -4.87 -4.81
CA LEU A 286 0.36 -4.85 -5.99
C LEU A 286 1.14 -5.06 -7.30
N ASP A 287 2.46 -5.25 -7.21
CA ASP A 287 3.34 -5.47 -8.35
C ASP A 287 3.98 -6.87 -8.36
N LYS A 288 4.50 -7.24 -9.53
CA LYS A 288 5.11 -8.55 -9.78
C LYS A 288 6.45 -8.75 -9.07
N ARG A 289 7.17 -7.66 -8.75
CA ARG A 289 8.56 -7.69 -8.27
C ARG A 289 8.73 -6.73 -7.08
N PRO A 290 8.08 -7.00 -5.94
CA PRO A 290 8.06 -6.07 -4.81
C PRO A 290 9.45 -5.89 -4.18
N TYR A 291 10.35 -6.85 -4.38
CA TYR A 291 11.77 -6.77 -4.02
C TYR A 291 12.57 -5.73 -4.81
N LEU A 292 11.99 -5.10 -5.86
CA LEU A 292 12.57 -3.97 -6.58
C LEU A 292 11.95 -2.62 -6.19
N ASN A 293 11.10 -2.59 -5.15
CA ASN A 293 10.54 -1.35 -4.64
C ASN A 293 11.54 -0.65 -3.75
N PHE A 294 12.18 0.38 -4.30
CA PHE A 294 13.23 1.11 -3.63
C PHE A 294 12.71 2.38 -2.99
N CYS A 295 13.20 2.67 -1.79
CA CYS A 295 12.95 3.94 -1.13
C CYS A 295 14.13 4.90 -1.41
N PHE A 296 13.88 5.91 -2.22
CA PHE A 296 14.82 7.00 -2.50
C PHE A 296 14.53 8.18 -1.55
N ILE A 297 15.53 8.60 -0.77
CA ILE A 297 15.44 9.76 0.14
C ILE A 297 15.75 11.02 -0.63
#